data_AF-A0A9E4EZF9-F1
#
_entry.id   AF-A0A9E4EZF9-F1
#
_cell.length_a   1.000
_cell.length_b   1.000
_cell.length_c   1.000
_cell.angle_alpha   90.00
_cell.angle_beta   90.00
_cell.angle_gamma   90.00
#
_symmetry.space_group_name_H-M   'P 1'
#
loop_
_entity.id
_entity.type
_entity.pdbx_description
1 polymer ?
#
loop_
_entity_poly.entity_id
_entity_poly.type
_entity_poly.pdbx_seq_one_letter_code
_entity_poly.pdbx_strand_id
1 'polypeptide(L)'
;MRPKKKLLLLSLLAVLGVFLLALSAQAQSLTPPLTPPETQPAPPGAVPGQPQAAPVLAPPAPAPPLQAPLTPAQPQRPVDLIVTIVLATGKDETFSHDIDRLEIITGPGGAVEMIHLILAYGGERNTHVWYNYDQVAKLSYRFVTPEGKAKLYVRPLQPSPTTRELTDRLEPLSPREFR
;
A
#
# COMPACT_ATOMS: atom_id res chain seq x y z
N MET A 1 9.43 -30.29 -41.61
CA MET A 1 9.29 -28.83 -41.84
C MET A 1 8.29 -28.24 -40.85
N ARG A 2 8.74 -27.45 -39.86
CA ARG A 2 7.87 -26.81 -38.85
C ARG A 2 7.91 -25.27 -38.99
N PRO A 3 7.00 -24.66 -39.78
CA PRO A 3 7.00 -23.21 -40.00
C PRO A 3 6.24 -22.40 -38.93
N LYS A 4 5.70 -23.04 -37.87
CA LYS A 4 4.78 -22.36 -36.92
C LYS A 4 5.46 -21.54 -35.83
N LYS A 5 6.74 -21.77 -35.53
CA LYS A 5 7.45 -21.05 -34.44
C LYS A 5 7.94 -19.66 -34.83
N LYS A 6 8.18 -19.40 -36.12
CA LYS A 6 8.69 -18.10 -36.60
C LYS A 6 7.59 -17.02 -36.65
N LEU A 7 6.34 -17.42 -36.91
CA LEU A 7 5.21 -16.49 -37.00
C LEU A 7 4.80 -15.92 -35.63
N LEU A 8 4.94 -16.72 -34.56
CA LEU A 8 4.58 -16.32 -33.19
C LEU A 8 5.59 -15.33 -32.58
N LEU A 9 6.85 -15.39 -33.00
CA LEU A 9 7.92 -14.49 -32.52
C LEU A 9 7.80 -13.09 -33.14
N LEU A 10 7.34 -13.03 -34.40
CA LEU A 10 7.12 -11.77 -35.13
C LEU A 10 5.90 -11.00 -34.60
N SER A 11 4.83 -11.69 -34.16
CA SER A 11 3.67 -11.04 -33.55
C SER A 11 3.98 -10.45 -32.15
N LEU A 12 4.90 -11.06 -31.41
CA LEU A 12 5.28 -10.61 -30.06
C LEU A 12 6.11 -9.31 -30.10
N LEU A 13 6.95 -9.13 -31.13
CA LEU A 13 7.76 -7.93 -31.34
C LEU A 13 6.93 -6.71 -31.79
N ALA A 14 5.87 -6.91 -32.56
CA ALA A 14 5.00 -5.81 -33.04
C ALA A 14 4.16 -5.19 -31.91
N VAL A 15 3.73 -5.98 -30.92
CA VAL A 15 2.95 -5.48 -29.77
C VAL A 15 3.84 -4.73 -28.77
N LEU A 16 5.10 -5.15 -28.62
CA LEU A 16 6.06 -4.48 -27.74
C LEU A 16 6.46 -3.08 -28.26
N GLY A 17 6.52 -2.88 -29.58
CA GLY A 17 6.86 -1.59 -30.19
C GLY A 17 5.78 -0.51 -30.03
N VAL A 18 4.49 -0.90 -29.98
CA VAL A 18 3.37 0.04 -29.80
C VAL A 18 3.22 0.47 -28.34
N PHE A 19 3.58 -0.39 -27.38
CA PHE A 19 3.49 -0.08 -25.95
C PHE A 19 4.58 0.92 -25.48
N LEU A 20 5.74 0.93 -26.11
CA LEU A 20 6.85 1.85 -25.78
C LEU A 20 6.67 3.28 -26.32
N LEU A 21 5.78 3.50 -27.30
CA LEU A 21 5.50 4.83 -27.85
C LEU A 21 4.39 5.60 -27.09
N ALA A 22 3.57 4.90 -26.29
CA ALA A 22 2.52 5.52 -25.48
C ALA A 22 3.00 6.02 -24.11
N LEU A 23 4.20 5.62 -23.66
CA LEU A 23 4.74 5.99 -22.35
C LEU A 23 5.55 7.30 -22.36
N SER A 24 5.99 7.77 -23.52
CA SER A 24 6.80 8.99 -23.68
C SER A 24 5.96 10.28 -23.85
N ALA A 25 4.63 10.18 -23.90
CA ALA A 25 3.75 11.33 -24.11
C ALA A 25 3.21 11.98 -22.82
N GLN A 26 3.41 11.39 -21.63
CA GLN A 26 2.86 11.92 -20.37
C GLN A 26 3.90 12.54 -19.42
N ALA A 27 5.15 12.68 -19.84
CA ALA A 27 6.22 13.28 -19.02
C ALA A 27 6.44 14.79 -19.30
N GLN A 28 5.42 15.53 -19.72
CA GLN A 28 5.55 16.98 -19.97
C GLN A 28 4.76 17.82 -18.96
N SER A 29 5.55 18.45 -18.07
CA SER A 29 5.37 19.77 -17.45
C SER A 29 4.17 20.01 -16.50
N LEU A 30 4.38 19.68 -15.23
CA LEU A 30 3.84 20.44 -14.09
C LEU A 30 4.88 21.51 -13.69
N THR A 31 4.83 22.67 -14.34
CA THR A 31 5.53 23.88 -13.88
C THR A 31 4.49 24.98 -13.69
N PRO A 32 4.35 25.56 -12.49
CA PRO A 32 3.50 26.75 -12.32
C PRO A 32 4.17 27.94 -13.02
N PRO A 33 3.40 28.85 -13.66
CA PRO A 33 3.97 30.03 -14.29
C PRO A 33 4.50 31.01 -13.24
N LEU A 34 5.72 31.51 -13.45
CA LEU A 34 6.30 32.65 -12.74
C LEU A 34 5.51 33.91 -13.12
N THR A 35 4.85 34.53 -12.13
CA THR A 35 4.25 35.86 -12.26
C THR A 35 5.36 36.90 -12.45
N PRO A 36 5.29 37.83 -13.42
CA PRO A 36 6.25 38.93 -13.52
C PRO A 36 6.03 39.93 -12.36
N PRO A 37 7.09 40.59 -11.85
CA PRO A 37 6.91 41.68 -10.88
C PRO A 37 6.25 42.87 -11.57
N GLU A 38 5.16 43.35 -10.97
CA GLU A 38 4.44 44.55 -11.38
C GLU A 38 5.34 45.78 -11.13
N THR A 39 5.69 46.49 -12.21
CA THR A 39 6.42 47.76 -12.13
C THR A 39 5.50 48.83 -11.55
N GLN A 40 5.69 49.16 -10.27
CA GLN A 40 4.99 50.26 -9.61
C GLN A 40 5.47 51.61 -10.19
N PRO A 41 4.56 52.52 -10.62
CA PRO A 41 4.96 53.84 -11.10
C PRO A 41 5.48 54.72 -9.96
N ALA A 42 6.58 55.43 -10.18
CA ALA A 42 7.08 56.45 -9.26
C ALA A 42 6.08 57.62 -9.13
N PRO A 43 5.80 58.12 -7.92
CA PRO A 43 4.96 59.32 -7.74
C PRO A 43 5.71 60.58 -8.19
N PRO A 44 5.02 61.56 -8.81
CA PRO A 44 5.64 62.79 -9.28
C PRO A 44 5.79 63.81 -8.15
N GLY A 45 6.95 64.48 -8.10
CA GLY A 45 7.11 65.75 -7.37
C GLY A 45 8.19 65.74 -6.32
N ALA A 46 9.43 66.03 -6.71
CA ALA A 46 10.45 66.53 -5.79
C ALA A 46 10.51 68.06 -5.93
N VAL A 47 9.94 68.76 -4.95
CA VAL A 47 10.22 70.17 -4.70
C VAL A 47 11.54 70.24 -3.91
N PRO A 48 12.55 71.02 -4.33
CA PRO A 48 13.80 71.14 -3.58
C PRO A 48 13.59 71.98 -2.32
N GLY A 49 13.84 71.43 -1.12
CA GLY A 49 13.97 72.27 0.08
C GLY A 49 13.57 71.71 1.45
N GLN A 50 13.69 70.40 1.74
CA GLN A 50 13.44 69.90 3.11
C GLN A 50 14.60 69.04 3.68
N PRO A 51 15.02 69.26 4.95
CA PRO A 51 16.14 68.53 5.56
C PRO A 51 15.85 67.04 5.73
N GLN A 52 16.83 66.19 5.39
CA GLN A 52 16.76 64.74 5.60
C GLN A 52 16.75 64.40 7.09
N ALA A 53 15.70 63.72 7.56
CA ALA A 53 15.69 63.04 8.85
C ALA A 53 16.57 61.78 8.77
N ALA A 54 17.41 61.56 9.79
CA ALA A 54 18.33 60.43 9.89
C ALA A 54 17.60 59.07 9.83
N PRO A 55 18.22 58.02 9.24
CA PRO A 55 17.59 56.72 9.12
C PRO A 55 17.48 56.04 10.49
N VAL A 56 16.25 55.76 10.91
CA VAL A 56 15.95 54.90 12.06
C VAL A 56 16.30 53.46 11.66
N LEU A 57 17.22 52.82 12.38
CA LEU A 57 17.52 51.40 12.21
C LEU A 57 16.25 50.57 12.43
N ALA A 58 15.85 49.80 11.41
CA ALA A 58 14.77 48.82 11.53
C ALA A 58 15.16 47.69 12.49
N PRO A 59 14.23 47.18 13.32
CA PRO A 59 14.50 46.06 14.21
C PRO A 59 14.78 44.77 13.41
N PRO A 60 15.61 43.85 13.94
CA PRO A 60 15.99 42.62 13.25
C PRO A 60 14.76 41.72 13.02
N ALA A 61 14.63 41.20 11.80
CA ALA A 61 13.57 40.29 11.42
C ALA A 61 13.61 39.00 12.25
N PRO A 62 12.45 38.40 12.61
CA PRO A 62 12.41 37.14 13.35
C PRO A 62 13.01 36.01 12.50
N ALA A 63 13.82 35.17 13.16
CA ALA A 63 14.46 34.02 12.53
C ALA A 63 13.41 33.04 11.96
N PRO A 64 13.66 32.43 10.79
CA PRO A 64 12.76 31.43 10.23
C PRO A 64 12.62 30.23 11.18
N PRO A 65 11.42 29.67 11.35
CA PRO A 65 11.23 28.51 12.21
C PRO A 65 12.03 27.33 11.66
N LEU A 66 12.73 26.62 12.56
CA LEU A 66 13.43 25.37 12.26
C LEU A 66 12.43 24.38 11.65
N GLN A 67 12.67 23.98 10.40
CA GLN A 67 11.87 22.96 9.73
C GLN A 67 12.06 21.63 10.48
N ALA A 68 10.95 21.05 10.96
CA ALA A 68 10.98 19.72 11.54
C ALA A 68 11.45 18.71 10.46
N PRO A 69 12.20 17.65 10.84
CA PRO A 69 12.66 16.65 9.89
C PRO A 69 11.47 16.04 9.14
N LEU A 70 11.50 16.08 7.81
CA LEU A 70 10.56 15.36 6.97
C LEU A 70 10.84 13.86 7.14
N THR A 71 10.00 13.16 7.91
CA THR A 71 10.03 11.70 7.96
C THR A 71 9.81 11.17 6.55
N PRO A 72 10.66 10.26 6.01
CA PRO A 72 10.42 9.69 4.70
C PRO A 72 9.05 9.01 4.68
N ALA A 73 8.17 9.40 3.76
CA ALA A 73 6.93 8.69 3.53
C ALA A 73 7.26 7.24 3.15
N GLN A 74 6.89 6.27 4.00
CA GLN A 74 7.04 4.86 3.67
C GLN A 74 6.31 4.57 2.36
N PRO A 75 6.93 3.85 1.41
CA PRO A 75 6.25 3.44 0.18
C PRO A 75 4.99 2.66 0.54
N GLN A 76 3.83 3.23 0.25
CA GLN A 76 2.54 2.59 0.51
C GLN A 76 2.33 1.48 -0.52
N ARG A 77 2.06 0.25 -0.05
CA ARG A 77 1.73 -0.87 -0.95
C ARG A 77 0.43 -0.52 -1.72
N PRO A 78 0.35 -0.84 -3.03
CA PRO A 78 -0.89 -0.70 -3.78
C PRO A 78 -2.06 -1.43 -3.12
N VAL A 79 -3.23 -0.81 -3.17
CA VAL A 79 -4.49 -1.39 -2.67
C VAL A 79 -5.07 -2.29 -3.76
N ASP A 80 -4.94 -3.60 -3.59
CA ASP A 80 -5.42 -4.58 -4.57
C ASP A 80 -6.73 -5.25 -4.15
N LEU A 81 -6.92 -5.43 -2.84
CA LEU A 81 -8.04 -6.14 -2.22
C LEU A 81 -8.45 -5.39 -0.96
N ILE A 82 -9.75 -5.15 -0.80
CA ILE A 82 -10.34 -4.62 0.42
C ILE A 82 -11.19 -5.72 1.04
N VAL A 83 -11.02 -5.96 2.32
CA VAL A 83 -11.78 -6.94 3.10
C VAL A 83 -12.40 -6.23 4.29
N THR A 84 -13.70 -6.41 4.47
CA THR A 84 -14.45 -5.92 5.64
C THR A 84 -15.08 -7.11 6.34
N ILE A 85 -14.82 -7.21 7.63
CA ILE A 85 -15.38 -8.24 8.52
C ILE A 85 -16.24 -7.53 9.54
N VAL A 86 -17.51 -7.88 9.58
CA VAL A 86 -18.45 -7.44 10.62
C VAL A 86 -18.61 -8.59 11.60
N LEU A 87 -18.23 -8.36 12.84
CA LEU A 87 -18.35 -9.32 13.92
C LEU A 87 -19.79 -9.39 14.43
N ALA A 88 -20.15 -10.50 15.06
CA ALA A 88 -21.46 -10.68 15.72
C ALA A 88 -21.73 -9.63 16.82
N THR A 89 -20.67 -9.03 17.37
CA THR A 89 -20.76 -7.91 18.33
C THR A 89 -21.18 -6.59 17.67
N GLY A 90 -21.24 -6.52 16.34
CA GLY A 90 -21.52 -5.30 15.58
C GLY A 90 -20.27 -4.46 15.25
N LYS A 91 -19.10 -4.82 15.78
CA LYS A 91 -17.82 -4.18 15.41
C LYS A 91 -17.46 -4.55 13.97
N ASP A 92 -17.03 -3.57 13.18
CA ASP A 92 -16.48 -3.77 11.85
C ASP A 92 -14.97 -3.54 11.82
N GLU A 93 -14.28 -4.33 11.01
CA GLU A 93 -12.85 -4.23 10.75
C GLU A 93 -12.64 -4.23 9.24
N THR A 94 -12.00 -3.18 8.72
CA THR A 94 -11.70 -3.06 7.30
C THR A 94 -10.19 -3.04 7.06
N PHE A 95 -9.75 -3.92 6.18
CA PHE A 95 -8.39 -4.07 5.72
C PHE A 95 -8.35 -3.65 4.25
N SER A 96 -7.54 -2.64 3.93
CA SER A 96 -7.38 -2.14 2.56
C SER A 96 -5.91 -2.13 2.11
N HIS A 97 -4.99 -1.98 3.05
CA HIS A 97 -3.56 -2.04 2.80
C HIS A 97 -3.00 -3.34 3.35
N ASP A 98 -1.84 -3.73 2.84
CA ASP A 98 -1.03 -4.81 3.38
C ASP A 98 -1.62 -6.23 3.28
N ILE A 99 -2.79 -6.42 2.67
CA ILE A 99 -3.32 -7.78 2.43
C ILE A 99 -2.44 -8.51 1.42
N ASP A 100 -1.81 -9.57 1.89
CA ASP A 100 -1.08 -10.52 1.06
C ASP A 100 -1.99 -11.66 0.60
N ARG A 101 -2.82 -12.17 1.53
CA ARG A 101 -3.76 -13.25 1.24
C ARG A 101 -5.01 -13.17 2.10
N LEU A 102 -6.15 -13.53 1.50
CA LEU A 102 -7.39 -13.87 2.19
C LEU A 102 -7.71 -15.34 1.91
N GLU A 103 -7.81 -16.16 2.95
CA GLU A 103 -8.24 -17.54 2.85
C GLU A 103 -9.60 -17.73 3.54
N ILE A 104 -10.57 -18.26 2.79
CA ILE A 104 -11.86 -18.71 3.29
C ILE A 104 -11.76 -20.22 3.49
N ILE A 105 -11.80 -20.67 4.75
CA ILE A 105 -11.57 -22.06 5.10
C ILE A 105 -12.92 -22.73 5.29
N THR A 106 -13.16 -23.80 4.54
CA THR A 106 -14.43 -24.53 4.54
C THR A 106 -14.30 -25.90 5.21
N GLY A 107 -15.28 -26.26 6.03
CA GLY A 107 -15.36 -27.58 6.65
C GLY A 107 -15.75 -28.68 5.66
N PRO A 108 -15.81 -29.95 6.12
CA PRO A 108 -16.17 -31.10 5.29
C PRO A 108 -17.56 -30.98 4.64
N GLY A 109 -18.49 -30.26 5.26
CA GLY A 109 -19.82 -29.98 4.73
C GLY A 109 -19.90 -28.79 3.77
N GLY A 110 -18.77 -28.18 3.41
CA GLY A 110 -18.71 -26.99 2.56
C GLY A 110 -19.07 -25.67 3.27
N ALA A 111 -19.49 -25.72 4.54
CA ALA A 111 -19.72 -24.55 5.37
C ALA A 111 -18.40 -23.80 5.61
N VAL A 112 -18.45 -22.47 5.69
CA VAL A 112 -17.29 -21.67 6.09
C VAL A 112 -17.09 -21.82 7.59
N GLU A 113 -15.89 -22.23 7.99
CA GLU A 113 -15.53 -22.44 9.39
C GLU A 113 -14.66 -21.29 9.90
N MET A 114 -13.72 -20.83 9.06
CA MET A 114 -12.73 -19.83 9.46
C MET A 114 -12.40 -18.87 8.32
N ILE A 115 -12.09 -17.64 8.68
CA ILE A 115 -11.52 -16.62 7.79
C ILE A 115 -10.09 -16.34 8.26
N HIS A 116 -9.15 -16.35 7.32
CA HIS A 116 -7.73 -16.14 7.60
C HIS A 116 -7.17 -15.05 6.69
N LEU A 117 -6.65 -13.98 7.30
CA LEU A 117 -5.99 -12.89 6.60
C LEU A 117 -4.48 -12.95 6.89
N ILE A 118 -3.69 -12.95 5.82
CA ILE A 118 -2.24 -12.78 5.88
C ILE A 118 -1.93 -11.36 5.45
N LEU A 119 -1.35 -10.59 6.35
CA LEU A 119 -0.95 -9.21 6.14
C LEU A 119 0.57 -9.10 6.02
N ALA A 120 1.04 -8.09 5.30
CA ALA A 120 2.43 -7.72 5.13
C ALA A 120 2.63 -6.29 5.63
N TYR A 121 2.67 -6.12 6.95
CA TYR A 121 2.75 -4.82 7.60
C TYR A 121 4.22 -4.40 7.81
N GLY A 122 4.57 -3.14 7.50
CA GLY A 122 5.88 -2.57 7.87
C GLY A 122 7.12 -3.25 7.26
N GLY A 123 6.96 -4.07 6.23
CA GLY A 123 8.06 -4.86 5.62
C GLY A 123 8.24 -6.25 6.22
N GLU A 124 7.59 -6.56 7.34
CA GLU A 124 7.44 -7.94 7.81
C GLU A 124 6.31 -8.61 7.04
N ARG A 125 6.67 -9.64 6.26
CA ARG A 125 5.68 -10.55 5.72
C ARG A 125 5.19 -11.42 6.87
N ASN A 126 3.89 -11.77 6.88
CA ASN A 126 3.28 -12.84 7.67
C ASN A 126 2.66 -12.44 9.02
N THR A 127 1.94 -11.31 9.11
CA THR A 127 0.97 -11.13 10.22
C THR A 127 -0.28 -11.94 9.90
N HIS A 128 -0.61 -12.91 10.74
CA HIS A 128 -1.76 -13.79 10.56
C HIS A 128 -2.91 -13.38 11.46
N VAL A 129 -4.05 -13.04 10.88
CA VAL A 129 -5.29 -12.70 11.58
C VAL A 129 -6.33 -13.77 11.29
N TRP A 130 -6.95 -14.30 12.34
CA TRP A 130 -7.91 -15.41 12.24
C TRP A 130 -9.24 -15.02 12.85
N TYR A 131 -10.32 -15.41 12.19
CA TYR A 131 -11.68 -15.29 12.70
C TYR A 131 -12.38 -16.63 12.56
N ASN A 132 -12.98 -17.10 13.65
CA ASN A 132 -13.96 -18.17 13.58
C ASN A 132 -15.24 -17.61 12.94
N TYR A 133 -15.82 -18.33 11.98
CA TYR A 133 -16.92 -17.81 11.20
C TYR A 133 -18.23 -17.68 12.01
N ASP A 134 -18.37 -18.43 13.11
CA ASP A 134 -19.44 -18.28 14.09
C ASP A 134 -19.48 -16.89 14.76
N GLN A 135 -18.34 -16.20 14.82
CA GLN A 135 -18.19 -14.85 15.35
C GLN A 135 -18.33 -13.76 14.27
N VAL A 136 -18.48 -14.15 13.00
CA VAL A 136 -18.59 -13.22 11.87
C VAL A 136 -20.04 -13.12 11.42
N ALA A 137 -20.63 -11.93 11.61
CA ALA A 137 -21.97 -11.63 11.10
C ALA A 137 -21.98 -11.46 9.58
N LYS A 138 -20.92 -10.85 9.03
CA LYS A 138 -20.79 -10.62 7.58
C LYS A 138 -19.34 -10.52 7.17
N LEU A 139 -18.99 -11.24 6.11
CA LEU A 139 -17.76 -11.04 5.36
C LEU A 139 -18.08 -10.29 4.06
N SER A 140 -17.26 -9.32 3.70
CA SER A 140 -17.34 -8.64 2.40
C SER A 140 -15.94 -8.38 1.87
N TYR A 141 -15.75 -8.56 0.57
CA TYR A 141 -14.48 -8.26 -0.09
C TYR A 141 -14.71 -7.64 -1.46
N ARG A 142 -13.77 -6.77 -1.86
CA ARG A 142 -13.78 -6.09 -3.15
C ARG A 142 -12.38 -6.09 -3.75
N PHE A 143 -12.27 -6.56 -4.97
CA PHE A 143 -11.05 -6.43 -5.76
C PHE A 143 -10.95 -5.01 -6.33
N VAL A 144 -9.86 -4.33 -6.02
CA VAL A 144 -9.56 -3.00 -6.56
C VAL A 144 -8.74 -3.14 -7.84
N THR A 145 -7.87 -4.14 -7.90
CA THR A 145 -7.04 -4.47 -9.08
C THR A 145 -7.22 -5.95 -9.46
N PRO A 146 -6.88 -6.35 -10.71
CA PRO A 146 -6.86 -7.77 -11.10
C PRO A 146 -5.97 -8.64 -10.20
N GLU A 147 -4.86 -8.08 -9.72
CA GLU A 147 -3.91 -8.73 -8.82
C GLU A 147 -4.58 -9.13 -7.49
N GLY A 148 -5.57 -8.35 -7.03
CA GLY A 148 -6.36 -8.65 -5.84
C GLY A 148 -7.10 -9.98 -5.92
N LYS A 149 -7.50 -10.42 -7.12
CA LYS A 149 -8.19 -11.72 -7.31
C LYS A 149 -7.27 -12.89 -6.98
N ALA A 150 -5.99 -12.76 -7.28
CA ALA A 150 -4.99 -13.79 -6.99
C ALA A 150 -4.70 -13.92 -5.49
N LYS A 151 -5.20 -13.00 -4.65
CA LYS A 151 -5.03 -13.03 -3.19
C LYS A 151 -6.15 -13.75 -2.45
N LEU A 152 -7.27 -14.06 -3.11
CA LEU A 152 -8.38 -14.80 -2.51
C LEU A 152 -8.24 -16.30 -2.76
N TYR A 153 -8.30 -17.09 -1.69
CA TYR A 153 -8.26 -18.55 -1.75
C TYR A 153 -9.43 -19.13 -0.97
N VAL A 154 -10.03 -20.20 -1.50
CA VAL A 154 -10.97 -21.05 -0.77
C VAL A 154 -10.26 -22.37 -0.50
N ARG A 155 -10.17 -22.77 0.76
CA ARG A 155 -9.43 -23.96 1.16
C ARG A 155 -10.32 -24.88 2.01
N PRO A 156 -10.46 -26.16 1.65
CA PRO A 156 -11.07 -27.11 2.56
C PRO A 156 -10.13 -27.33 3.75
N LEU A 157 -10.72 -27.39 4.94
CA LEU A 157 -10.06 -27.86 6.15
C LEU A 157 -9.70 -29.32 5.90
N GLN A 158 -8.40 -29.61 5.89
CA GLN A 158 -7.95 -30.99 5.84
C GLN A 158 -8.22 -31.60 7.22
N PRO A 159 -8.89 -32.76 7.30
CA PRO A 159 -9.00 -33.46 8.56
C PRO A 159 -7.58 -33.75 9.05
N SER A 160 -7.28 -33.36 10.29
CA SER A 160 -6.08 -33.87 10.94
C SER A 160 -6.21 -35.40 11.00
N PRO A 161 -5.22 -36.19 10.56
CA PRO A 161 -5.26 -37.62 10.81
C PRO A 161 -5.37 -37.82 12.31
N THR A 162 -6.45 -38.46 12.76
CA THR A 162 -6.81 -38.69 14.17
C THR A 162 -5.89 -39.70 14.85
N THR A 163 -4.61 -39.72 14.52
CA THR A 163 -3.67 -40.74 14.99
C THR A 163 -2.31 -40.12 15.29
N ARG A 164 -2.28 -39.22 16.27
CA ARG A 164 -1.24 -39.36 17.28
C ARG A 164 -1.92 -39.96 18.49
N GLU A 165 -1.71 -41.26 18.65
CA GLU A 165 -1.86 -41.89 19.93
C GLU A 165 -1.08 -41.05 20.95
N LEU A 166 -1.78 -40.40 21.88
CA LEU A 166 -1.21 -39.65 23.02
C LEU A 166 -0.43 -40.54 24.00
N THR A 167 -0.20 -41.80 23.61
CA THR A 167 0.55 -42.83 24.30
C THR A 167 2.06 -42.79 24.00
N ASP A 168 2.48 -42.10 22.94
CA ASP A 168 3.90 -41.83 22.73
C ASP A 168 4.37 -40.77 23.73
N ARG A 169 4.94 -41.23 24.85
CA ARG A 169 5.75 -40.39 25.73
C ARG A 169 6.82 -39.73 24.87
N LEU A 170 6.65 -38.45 24.57
CA LEU A 170 7.73 -37.61 24.08
C LEU A 170 8.78 -37.58 25.20
N GLU A 171 9.92 -38.23 25.00
CA GLU A 171 11.03 -38.09 25.93
C GLU A 171 11.39 -36.60 26.01
N PRO A 172 11.53 -36.03 27.22
CA PRO A 172 11.97 -34.65 27.35
C PRO A 172 13.30 -34.48 26.63
N LEU A 173 13.41 -33.46 25.78
CA LEU A 173 14.68 -33.08 25.17
C LEU A 173 15.71 -32.89 26.28
N SER A 174 16.79 -33.66 26.20
CA SER A 174 17.88 -33.56 27.16
C SER A 174 18.64 -32.25 26.91
N PRO A 175 19.24 -31.62 27.94
CA PRO A 175 19.99 -30.36 27.77
C PRO A 175 21.13 -30.41 26.74
N ARG A 176 21.55 -31.60 26.29
CA ARG A 176 22.59 -31.80 25.28
C ARG A 176 22.07 -31.66 23.84
N GLU A 177 20.76 -31.72 23.64
CA GLU A 177 20.11 -31.68 22.32
C GLU A 177 19.72 -30.25 21.90
N PHE A 178 19.88 -29.27 22.80
CA PHE A 178 19.87 -27.86 22.47
C PHE A 178 21.27 -27.43 22.00
N ARG A 179 21.62 -27.72 20.75
CA ARG A 179 22.82 -27.17 20.09
C ARG A 179 22.51 -26.66 18.70
#